data_AF-A0A7Y6XJV4-F1
#
_entry.id   AF-A0A7Y6XJV4-F1
#
_cell.length_a   1.000
_cell.length_b   1.000
_cell.length_c   1.000
_cell.angle_alpha   90.00
_cell.angle_beta   90.00
_cell.angle_gamma   90.00
#
_symmetry.space_group_name_H-M   'P 1'
#
loop_
_entity.id
_entity.type
_entity.pdbx_description
1 polymer ?
#
loop_
_entity_poly.entity_id
_entity_poly.type
_entity_poly.pdbx_seq_one_letter_code
_entity_poly.pdbx_strand_id
1 'polypeptide(L)' 'PVVGIGGVGLENVASVAATGVHGAAVVSDVLLAQDIAERVRLLTGAFERGRVGG' A
#
# COMPACT_ATOMS: atom_id res chain seq x y z
N PRO A 1 -2.70 -1.95 -16.98
CA PRO A 1 -2.48 -2.11 -15.53
C PRO A 1 -1.21 -1.36 -15.10
N VAL A 2 -1.27 -0.56 -14.04
CA VAL A 2 -0.17 0.29 -13.54
C VAL A 2 0.07 0.03 -12.05
N VAL A 3 1.33 -0.04 -11.63
CA VAL A 3 1.72 -0.28 -10.22
C VAL A 3 2.59 0.87 -9.73
N GLY A 4 2.21 1.49 -8.61
CA GLY A 4 3.02 2.50 -7.93
C GLY A 4 4.15 1.87 -7.10
N ILE A 5 5.36 2.41 -7.17
CA ILE A 5 6.54 1.93 -6.42
C ILE A 5 7.44 3.10 -6.02
N GLY A 6 8.20 2.92 -4.93
CA GLY A 6 9.17 3.89 -4.43
C GLY A 6 8.70 4.56 -3.14
N GLY A 7 9.26 4.12 -2.01
CA GLY A 7 8.90 4.67 -0.69
C GLY A 7 7.43 4.47 -0.30
N VAL A 8 6.74 3.47 -0.87
CA VAL A 8 5.36 3.16 -0.51
C VAL A 8 5.33 2.43 0.82
N GLY A 9 4.46 2.85 1.73
CA GLY A 9 4.27 2.31 3.07
C GLY A 9 2.87 2.60 3.59
N LEU A 10 2.59 2.20 4.83
CA LEU A 10 1.27 2.35 5.43
C LEU A 10 0.80 3.81 5.51
N GLU A 11 1.74 4.75 5.60
CA GLU A 11 1.53 6.18 5.67
C GLU A 11 0.99 6.81 4.38
N ASN A 12 1.24 6.20 3.21
CA ASN A 12 0.95 6.83 1.91
C ASN A 12 0.24 5.92 0.90
N VAL A 13 0.12 4.62 1.15
CA VAL A 13 -0.46 3.65 0.21
C VAL A 13 -1.91 3.98 -0.18
N ALA A 14 -2.69 4.60 0.71
CA ALA A 14 -4.04 5.07 0.40
C ALA A 14 -4.04 6.20 -0.63
N SER A 15 -3.12 7.17 -0.50
CA SER A 15 -2.96 8.26 -1.47
C SER A 15 -2.49 7.73 -2.82
N VAL A 16 -1.59 6.75 -2.82
CA VAL A 16 -1.17 6.05 -4.05
C VAL A 16 -2.39 5.40 -4.72
N ALA A 17 -3.21 4.66 -3.97
CA ALA A 17 -4.42 4.02 -4.49
C ALA A 17 -5.41 5.04 -5.10
N ALA A 18 -5.60 6.18 -4.45
CA ALA A 18 -6.52 7.25 -4.90
C ALA A 18 -6.12 7.89 -6.25
N THR A 19 -4.89 7.67 -6.74
CA THR A 19 -4.46 8.14 -8.06
C THR A 19 -5.03 7.31 -9.23
N GLY A 20 -5.70 6.18 -8.95
CA GLY A 20 -6.24 5.28 -9.98
C GLY A 20 -5.27 4.20 -10.46
N VAL A 21 -4.14 4.00 -9.77
CA VAL A 21 -3.24 2.85 -10.02
C VAL A 21 -3.94 1.53 -9.70
N HIS A 22 -3.50 0.46 -10.36
CA HIS A 22 -4.09 -0.87 -10.22
C HIS A 22 -3.47 -1.67 -9.07
N GLY A 23 -2.34 -1.20 -8.53
CA GLY A 23 -1.64 -1.83 -7.41
C GLY A 23 -0.51 -0.95 -6.87
N ALA A 24 0.07 -1.38 -5.76
CA ALA A 24 1.25 -0.76 -5.16
C ALA A 24 2.28 -1.82 -4.76
N ALA A 25 3.56 -1.54 -4.99
CA ALA A 25 4.67 -2.39 -4.60
C ALA A 25 5.37 -1.81 -3.36
N VAL A 26 5.47 -2.64 -2.31
CA VAL A 26 6.02 -2.27 -1.00
C VAL A 26 7.12 -3.26 -0.63
N VAL A 27 8.30 -2.76 -0.25
CA VAL A 27 9.45 -3.60 0.11
C VAL A 27 9.92 -3.30 1.53
N SER A 28 10.49 -2.11 1.76
CA SER A 28 11.10 -1.73 3.04
C SER A 28 10.11 -1.77 4.20
N ASP A 29 8.90 -1.24 4.02
CA ASP A 29 7.88 -1.22 5.06
C ASP A 29 7.42 -2.63 5.50
N VAL A 30 7.44 -3.60 4.58
CA VAL A 30 7.07 -4.99 4.85
C VAL A 30 8.24 -5.76 5.45
N LEU A 31 9.44 -5.68 4.86
CA LEU A 31 10.59 -6.48 5.29
C LEU A 31 11.20 -6.01 6.62
N LEU A 32 10.95 -4.77 7.01
CA LEU A 32 11.38 -4.23 8.31
C LEU A 32 10.32 -4.37 9.41
N ALA A 33 9.14 -4.92 9.11
CA ALA A 33 8.09 -5.12 10.10
C ALA A 33 8.42 -6.29 11.04
N GLN A 34 8.03 -6.16 12.31
CA GLN A 34 8.12 -7.27 13.27
C GLN A 34 7.20 -8.44 12.89
N ASP A 35 6.00 -8.13 12.38
CA ASP A 35 5.07 -9.10 11.80
C ASP A 35 4.76 -8.71 10.35
N ILE A 36 5.32 -9.49 9.43
CA ILE A 36 5.14 -9.32 7.98
C ILE A 36 3.67 -9.52 7.59
N ALA A 37 2.99 -10.52 8.16
CA ALA A 37 1.63 -10.87 7.78
C ALA A 37 0.64 -9.81 8.27
N GLU A 38 0.81 -9.31 9.48
CA GLU A 38 0.04 -8.17 9.99
C GLU A 38 0.28 -6.93 9.15
N ARG A 39 1.54 -6.63 8.82
CA ARG A 39 1.88 -5.47 8.03
C ARG A 39 1.23 -5.50 6.64
N VAL A 40 1.27 -6.65 5.97
CA VAL A 40 0.59 -6.84 4.68
C VAL A 40 -0.92 -6.63 4.81
N ARG A 41 -1.58 -7.18 5.85
CA ARG A 41 -3.02 -6.96 6.08
C ARG A 41 -3.36 -5.48 6.23
N LEU A 42 -2.56 -4.72 6.97
CA LEU A 42 -2.76 -3.28 7.16
C LEU A 42 -2.59 -2.51 5.85
N LEU A 43 -1.54 -2.82 5.08
CA LEU A 43 -1.28 -2.21 3.77
C LEU A 43 -2.41 -2.48 2.78
N THR A 44 -2.87 -3.73 2.66
CA THR A 44 -4.00 -4.09 1.79
C THR A 44 -5.26 -3.35 2.21
N GLY A 45 -5.57 -3.30 3.50
CA GLY A 45 -6.73 -2.56 4.00
C GLY A 45 -6.66 -1.05 3.70
N ALA A 46 -5.47 -0.46 3.83
CA ALA A 46 -5.26 0.96 3.51
C ALA A 46 -5.36 1.24 2.01
N PHE A 47 -4.81 0.37 1.16
CA PHE A 47 -4.92 0.46 -0.30
C PHE A 47 -6.39 0.43 -0.75
N GLU A 48 -7.17 -0.55 -0.28
CA GLU A 48 -8.60 -0.65 -0.66
C GLU A 48 -9.42 0.55 -0.19
N ARG A 49 -9.15 1.09 1.00
CA ARG A 49 -9.81 2.33 1.47
C ARG A 49 -9.53 3.51 0.54
N GLY A 50 -8.29 3.69 0.10
CA GLY A 50 -7.92 4.74 -0.85
C GLY A 50 -8.56 4.54 -2.23
N ARG A 51 -8.83 3.30 -2.62
CA ARG A 51 -9.46 2.95 -3.90
C ARG A 51 -10.97 3.18 -3.94
N VAL A 52 -11.65 3.07 -2.80
CA VAL A 52 -13.12 3.26 -2.68
C VAL A 52 -13.49 4.72 -2.36
N GLY A 53 -12.58 5.46 -1.72
CA GLY A 53 -12.81 6.85 -1.32
C GLY A 53 -12.26 7.93 -2.27
N GLY A 54 -11.68 7.54 -3.41
CA GLY A 54 -11.11 8.44 -4.43
C GLY A 54 -12.08 8.80 -5.55
#